data_AF-A0A9W4T538-F1
#
_entry.id   AF-A0A9W4T538-F1
#
_cell.length_a   1.000
_cell.length_b   1.000
_cell.length_c   1.000
_cell.angle_alpha   90.00
_cell.angle_beta   90.00
_cell.angle_gamma   90.00
#
_symmetry.space_group_name_H-M   'P 1'
#
loop_
_entity.id
_entity.type
_entity.pdbx_description
1 polymer ?
#
loop_
_entity_poly.entity_id
_entity_poly.type
_entity_poly.pdbx_seq_one_letter_code
_entity_poly.pdbx_strand_id
1 'polypeptide(L)' 'YSDSDIAVVKKLPFKDDLKVTKQCLTSCSPGNTGAKEIIWMEVESEELELTLKDFKKAIQIAKLKVNTDYIKQHQNY' A
#
# COMPACT_ATOMS: atom_id res chain seq x y z
N TYR A 1 -1.99 23.23 7.62
CA TYR A 1 -2.03 21.91 6.97
C TYR A 1 -1.26 20.99 7.89
N SER A 2 -1.94 20.12 8.66
CA SER A 2 -1.23 19.12 9.45
C SER A 2 -1.04 17.90 8.56
N ASP A 3 0.21 17.59 8.22
CA ASP A 3 0.61 16.41 7.43
C ASP A 3 0.65 15.15 8.31
N SER A 4 -0.22 15.10 9.32
CA SER A 4 -0.33 13.99 10.23
C SER A 4 -1.32 12.97 9.67
N ASP A 5 -0.83 11.78 9.36
CA ASP A 5 -1.68 10.65 9.01
C ASP A 5 -1.79 9.67 10.17
N ILE A 6 -2.86 8.90 10.13
CA ILE A 6 -3.19 7.96 11.19
C ILE A 6 -2.78 6.57 10.71
N ALA A 7 -1.86 5.95 11.45
CA ALA A 7 -1.36 4.62 11.15
C ALA A 7 -1.71 3.63 12.28
N VAL A 8 -1.90 2.38 11.90
CA VAL A 8 -2.02 1.26 12.84
C VAL A 8 -0.75 0.42 12.77
N VAL A 9 -0.20 0.13 13.94
CA VAL A 9 0.88 -0.84 14.11
C VAL A 9 0.32 -2.25 13.93
N LYS A 10 0.86 -3.00 12.98
CA LYS A 10 0.62 -4.43 12.81
C LYS A 10 1.94 -5.18 13.00
N LYS A 11 1.87 -6.33 13.67
CA LYS A 11 2.98 -7.28 13.69
C LYS A 11 2.87 -8.15 12.45
N LEU A 12 3.86 -8.07 11.56
CA LEU A 12 3.90 -8.86 10.35
C LEU A 12 5.20 -9.67 10.31
N PRO A 13 5.18 -10.88 9.73
CA PRO A 13 6.39 -11.67 9.55
C PRO A 13 7.36 -10.92 8.64
N PHE A 14 8.62 -10.83 9.07
CA PHE A 14 9.66 -10.15 8.34
C PHE A 14 9.95 -10.90 7.04
N LYS A 15 10.14 -10.14 5.96
CA LYS A 15 10.15 -10.63 4.57
C LYS A 15 11.14 -11.78 4.33
N ASP A 16 12.25 -11.78 5.05
CA ASP A 16 13.34 -12.74 4.89
C ASP A 16 13.33 -13.87 5.94
N ASP A 17 12.54 -13.76 7.00
CA ASP A 17 12.47 -14.79 8.04
C ASP A 17 11.08 -14.81 8.71
N LEU A 18 10.27 -15.82 8.35
CA LEU A 18 8.89 -15.99 8.85
C LEU A 18 8.80 -16.17 10.38
N LYS A 19 9.93 -16.45 11.05
CA LYS A 19 10.02 -16.57 12.51
C LYS A 19 10.25 -15.24 13.21
N VAL A 20 10.73 -14.22 12.48
CA VAL A 20 10.94 -12.87 13.00
C VAL A 20 9.70 -12.06 12.66
N THR A 21 9.07 -11.46 13.67
CA THR A 21 7.96 -10.52 13.44
C THR A 21 8.47 -9.11 13.66
N LYS A 22 8.36 -8.24 12.64
CA LYS A 22 8.67 -6.81 12.75
C LYS A 22 7.37 -6.03 12.93
N GLN A 23 7.44 -4.90 13.60
CA GLN A 23 6.33 -3.96 13.65
C GLN A 23 6.33 -3.18 12.33
N CYS A 24 5.21 -3.26 11.61
CA CYS A 24 4.97 -2.52 10.39
C CYS A 24 3.79 -1.59 10.60
N LEU A 25 3.86 -0.40 10.04
CA LEU A 25 2.82 0.61 10.04
C LEU A 25 2.05 0.56 8.72
N THR A 26 0.74 0.75 8.82
CA THR A 26 -0.14 0.88 7.66
C THR A 26 -1.13 2.01 7.92
N SER A 27 -1.39 2.83 6.90
CA SER A 27 -2.36 3.92 7.03
C SER A 27 -3.76 3.35 7.32
N CYS A 28 -4.48 4.02 8.20
CA CYS A 28 -5.75 3.53 8.70
C CYS A 28 -6.72 4.69 8.96
N SER A 29 -7.97 4.34 9.27
CA SER A 29 -8.97 5.34 9.64
C SER A 29 -8.80 5.81 11.10
N PRO A 30 -9.12 7.07 11.42
CA PRO A 30 -8.99 7.66 12.77
C PRO A 30 -9.65 6.87 13.90
N GLY A 31 -10.73 6.15 13.62
CA GLY A 31 -11.50 5.42 14.62
C GLY A 31 -11.04 3.98 14.86
N ASN A 32 -9.92 3.53 14.28
CA ASN A 32 -9.50 2.15 14.42
C ASN A 32 -8.80 1.89 15.77
N THR A 33 -9.14 0.79 16.44
CA THR A 33 -8.54 0.45 17.74
C THR A 33 -7.04 0.22 17.58
N GLY A 34 -6.23 1.01 18.30
CA GLY A 34 -4.77 0.96 18.20
C GLY A 34 -4.16 1.88 17.13
N ALA A 35 -4.98 2.75 16.53
CA ALA A 35 -4.52 3.85 15.69
C ALA A 35 -3.72 4.87 16.49
N LYS A 36 -2.59 5.29 15.95
CA LYS A 36 -1.79 6.41 16.44
C LYS A 36 -1.61 7.41 15.32
N GLU A 37 -1.64 8.69 15.69
CA GLU A 37 -1.25 9.77 14.80
C GLU A 37 0.28 9.79 14.75
N ILE A 38 0.84 9.63 13.54
CA ILE A 38 2.28 9.55 13.31
C ILE A 38 2.61 10.45 12.12
N ILE A 39 3.72 11.17 12.21
CA ILE A 39 4.22 11.99 11.10
C ILE A 39 4.97 11.08 10.13
N TRP A 40 4.62 11.08 8.84
CA TRP A 40 5.25 10.21 7.85
C TRP A 40 6.78 10.33 7.77
N MET A 41 7.32 11.53 8.00
CA MET A 41 8.76 11.75 7.97
C MET A 41 9.52 11.04 9.09
N GLU A 42 8.82 10.60 10.14
CA GLU A 42 9.39 9.84 11.25
C GLU A 42 9.27 8.32 11.03
N VAL A 43 8.62 7.90 9.96
CA VAL A 43 8.43 6.49 9.62
C VAL A 43 9.53 6.03 8.67
N GLU A 44 10.30 5.03 9.12
CA GLU A 44 11.33 4.41 8.29
C GLU A 44 10.72 3.57 7.16
N SER A 45 11.36 3.55 5.99
CA SER A 45 10.86 2.83 4.80
C SER A 45 10.65 1.33 5.07
N GLU A 46 11.49 0.73 5.91
CA GLU A 46 11.37 -0.68 6.29
C GLU A 46 10.21 -1.00 7.23
N GLU A 47 9.58 0.03 7.80
CA GLU A 47 8.41 -0.11 8.67
C GLU A 47 7.11 0.06 7.88
N LEU A 48 7.19 0.36 6.59
CA LEU A 48 6.02 0.52 5.73
C LEU A 48 5.74 -0.76 4.94
N GLU A 49 4.53 -1.27 5.09
CA GLU A 49 4.10 -2.46 4.35
C GLU A 49 2.90 -2.16 3.45
N LEU A 50 3.05 -2.48 2.17
CA LEU A 50 1.99 -2.38 1.17
C LEU A 50 1.04 -3.55 1.29
N THR A 51 -0.25 -3.26 1.40
CA THR A 51 -1.27 -4.30 1.47
C THR A 51 -1.89 -4.56 0.11
N LEU A 52 -2.51 -5.74 -0.06
CA LEU A 52 -3.28 -6.07 -1.26
C LEU A 52 -4.38 -5.04 -1.58
N LYS A 53 -4.93 -4.35 -0.56
CA LYS A 53 -5.93 -3.30 -0.75
C LYS A 53 -5.36 -2.09 -1.50
N ASP A 54 -4.09 -1.77 -1.27
CA ASP A 54 -3.41 -0.66 -1.92
C ASP A 54 -3.21 -0.95 -3.41
N PHE A 55 -2.82 -2.18 -3.74
CA PHE A 55 -2.75 -2.64 -5.13
C PHE A 55 -4.12 -2.67 -5.82
N LYS A 56 -5.18 -3.12 -5.12
CA LYS A 56 -6.54 -3.09 -5.69
C LYS A 56 -6.99 -1.67 -6.02
N LYS A 57 -6.76 -0.71 -5.11
CA LYS A 57 -7.04 0.70 -5.37
C LYS A 57 -6.22 1.24 -6.54
N ALA A 58 -4.94 0.90 -6.60
CA ALA A 58 -4.07 1.32 -7.70
C ALA A 58 -4.57 0.81 -9.06
N ILE A 59 -4.99 -0.45 -9.15
CA ILE A 59 -5.56 -1.04 -10.38
C ILE A 59 -6.88 -0.36 -10.75
N GLN A 60 -7.74 -0.04 -9.78
CA GLN A 60 -9.01 0.64 -10.04
C GLN A 60 -8.82 2.07 -10.58
N ILE A 61 -7.79 2.77 -10.12
CA ILE A 61 -7.45 4.13 -10.58
C ILE A 61 -6.72 4.08 -11.93
N ALA A 62 -5.93 3.02 -12.16
CA ALA A 62 -5.19 2.85 -13.39
C ALA A 62 -6.14 2.71 -14.59
N LYS A 63 -6.23 3.77 -15.40
CA LYS A 63 -6.91 3.70 -16.70
C LYS A 63 -6.14 2.74 -17.62
N LEU A 64 -6.87 1.82 -18.24
CA LEU A 64 -6.34 0.98 -19.30
C LEU A 64 -5.86 1.86 -20.45
N LYS A 65 -4.55 1.80 -20.73
CA LYS A 65 -3.90 2.64 -21.76
C LYS A 65 -3.99 2.03 -23.17
N VAL A 66 -4.25 0.73 -23.28
CA VAL A 66 -4.29 0.04 -24.58
C VAL A 66 -5.74 0.00 -25.06
N ASN A 67 -5.99 0.61 -26.23
CA ASN A 67 -7.26 0.51 -26.92
C ASN A 67 -7.40 -0.87 -27.59
N THR A 68 -8.59 -1.44 -27.56
CA THR A 68 -8.92 -2.71 -28.24
C THR A 68 -8.68 -2.66 -29.75
N ASP A 69 -8.77 -1.47 -30.36
CA ASP A 69 -8.53 -1.31 -31.80
C ASP A 69 -7.04 -1.44 -32.16
N TYR A 70 -6.15 -1.04 -31.25
CA TYR A 70 -4.70 -1.23 -31.41
C TYR A 70 -4.35 -2.72 -31.41
N ILE A 71 -4.99 -3.51 -30.54
CA ILE A 71 -4.76 -4.96 -30.46
C ILE A 71 -5.14 -5.65 -31.79
N LYS A 72 -6.27 -5.27 -32.39
CA LYS A 72 -6.75 -5.83 -33.67
C LYS A 72 -5.81 -5.54 -34.84
N GLN A 73 -5.20 -4.34 -34.87
CA GLN A 73 -4.25 -3.98 -35.92
C GLN A 73 -2.95 -4.79 -35.85
N HIS A 74 -2.54 -5.20 -34.64
CA HIS A 74 -1.29 -5.95 -34.43
C HIS A 74 -1.46 -7.48 -34.39
N GLN A 75 -2.68 -8.00 -34.41
CA GLN A 75 -2.95 -9.46 -34.47
C GLN A 75 -2.86 -10.04 -35.89
N ASN A 76 -2.84 -9.20 -36.93
CA ASN A 76 -2.82 -9.63 -38.34
C ASN A 76 -1.43 -9.53 -38.99
N TYR A 77 -0.37 -9.43 -38.19
CA TYR A 77 1.03 -9.52 -38.61
C TYR A 77 1.64 -10.81 -38.04
#